data_AF-A0A3S2EMR1-F1
#
_entry.id   AF-A0A3S2EMR1-F1
#
_cell.length_a   1.000
_cell.length_b   1.000
_cell.length_c   1.000
_cell.angle_alpha   90.00
_cell.angle_beta   90.00
_cell.angle_gamma   90.00
#
_symmetry.space_group_name_H-M   'P 1'
#
loop_
_entity.id
_entity.type
_entity.pdbx_description
1 polymer ?
#
loop_
_entity_poly.entity_id
_entity_poly.type
_entity_poly.pdbx_seq_one_letter_code
_entity_poly.pdbx_strand_id
1 'polypeptide(L)'
;MSPLTETVLFVFSLVALGYLAGLTGYLKRASGEGISEFAINVAMPLLLFQTMVKSDFHGVAPWPLWGAYFTAVAMTWAAGHLVTTRIFGRDARAGIVGGVSSSFSNVVLLGIPFILGVFGSRGFEVLSLLVSVHLPTMMMASIIMFEIFGRGGSEPVHPLRIVQSFLRRLFTNPLIIGILAGLAWRLTGAPLPNLATRLVDTLADTAGPVALFAMGLSLRRFGISGNVRPALALSVLKLFLMPALVLVFVWLLGMPPLTAKVAVMVAAMPSGVNSYLIAVQFNTGQALASNQMTLATACAAVTTAFWLTVVLYVFG
;
A
#
# COMPACT_ATOMS: atom_id res chain seq x y z
N MET A 1 -2.20 15.85 -26.14
CA MET A 1 -2.76 14.80 -25.26
C MET A 1 -3.19 15.46 -23.97
N SER A 2 -4.22 14.98 -23.26
CA SER A 2 -4.53 15.55 -21.94
C SER A 2 -3.39 15.23 -20.96
N PRO A 3 -3.04 16.11 -20.00
CA PRO A 3 -2.01 15.82 -19.00
C PRO A 3 -2.27 14.52 -18.23
N LEU A 4 -3.55 14.20 -17.99
CA LEU A 4 -3.97 12.95 -17.39
C LEU A 4 -3.59 11.73 -18.23
N THR A 5 -3.85 11.79 -19.55
CA THR A 5 -3.51 10.70 -20.47
C THR A 5 -2.01 10.46 -20.52
N GLU A 6 -1.21 11.54 -20.56
CA GLU A 6 0.25 11.45 -20.60
C GLU A 6 0.80 10.79 -19.34
N THR A 7 0.34 11.22 -18.16
CA THR A 7 0.76 10.64 -16.88
C THR A 7 0.35 9.19 -16.72
N VAL A 8 -0.90 8.85 -17.08
CA VAL A 8 -1.38 7.46 -17.06
C VAL A 8 -0.52 6.62 -18.00
N LEU A 9 -0.29 7.08 -19.22
CA LEU A 9 0.56 6.40 -20.19
C LEU A 9 1.98 6.22 -19.66
N PHE A 10 2.57 7.24 -19.03
CA PHE A 10 3.91 7.19 -18.43
C PHE A 10 4.01 6.10 -17.35
N VAL A 11 3.08 6.11 -16.39
CA VAL A 11 3.06 5.14 -15.29
C VAL A 11 2.92 3.71 -15.83
N PHE A 12 1.96 3.47 -16.72
CA PHE A 12 1.75 2.14 -17.30
C PHE A 12 2.87 1.73 -18.26
N SER A 13 3.53 2.67 -18.94
CA SER A 13 4.68 2.38 -19.80
C SER A 13 5.87 1.87 -18.98
N LEU A 14 6.16 2.48 -17.82
CA LEU A 14 7.23 2.00 -16.94
C LEU A 14 6.96 0.59 -16.42
N VAL A 15 5.72 0.30 -16.03
CA VAL A 15 5.31 -1.04 -15.61
C VAL A 15 5.42 -2.03 -16.78
N ALA A 16 4.96 -1.66 -17.98
CA ALA A 16 5.04 -2.50 -19.16
C ALA A 16 6.49 -2.79 -19.57
N LEU A 17 7.38 -1.81 -19.49
CA LEU A 17 8.82 -2.00 -19.75
C LEU A 17 9.46 -2.97 -18.75
N GLY A 18 9.14 -2.84 -17.45
CA GLY A 18 9.58 -3.79 -16.43
C GLY A 18 9.11 -5.22 -16.71
N TYR A 19 7.85 -5.37 -17.12
CA TYR A 19 7.28 -6.66 -17.50
C TYR A 19 7.97 -7.25 -18.74
N LEU A 20 8.17 -6.46 -19.79
CA LEU A 20 8.85 -6.88 -21.03
C LEU A 20 10.31 -7.27 -20.77
N ALA A 21 11.02 -6.55 -19.91
CA ALA A 21 12.39 -6.90 -19.52
C ALA A 21 12.46 -8.27 -18.82
N GLY A 22 11.45 -8.60 -18.00
CA GLY A 22 11.33 -9.90 -17.36
C GLY A 22 10.83 -11.01 -18.27
N LEU A 23 10.00 -10.67 -19.27
CA LEU A 23 9.44 -11.60 -20.25
C LEU A 23 10.50 -12.04 -21.27
N THR A 24 11.25 -11.08 -21.82
CA THR A 24 12.33 -11.30 -22.80
C THR A 24 13.56 -11.96 -22.18
N GLY A 25 13.66 -11.95 -20.84
CA GLY A 25 14.85 -12.44 -20.13
C GLY A 25 16.03 -11.47 -20.14
N TYR A 26 15.84 -10.24 -20.64
CA TYR A 26 16.84 -9.17 -20.57
C TYR A 26 17.30 -8.92 -19.13
N LEU A 27 16.37 -8.96 -18.18
CA LEU A 27 16.66 -9.00 -16.75
C LEU A 27 16.30 -10.36 -16.16
N LYS A 28 17.24 -10.92 -15.38
CA LYS A 28 17.01 -12.15 -14.61
C LYS A 28 16.01 -11.87 -13.49
N ARG A 29 15.29 -12.91 -13.05
CA ARG A 29 14.33 -12.80 -11.93
C ARG A 29 14.98 -12.24 -10.66
N ALA A 30 16.20 -12.68 -10.33
CA ALA A 30 16.96 -12.20 -9.18
C ALA A 30 17.27 -10.69 -9.26
N SER A 31 17.43 -10.13 -10.46
CA SER A 31 17.61 -8.69 -10.66
C SER A 31 16.37 -7.91 -10.23
N GLY A 32 15.17 -8.46 -10.45
CA GLY A 32 13.92 -7.80 -10.02
C GLY A 32 13.74 -7.74 -8.51
N GLU A 33 14.22 -8.75 -7.80
CA GLU A 33 14.26 -8.75 -6.33
C GLU A 33 15.21 -7.66 -5.83
N GLY A 34 16.44 -7.59 -6.36
CA GLY A 34 17.41 -6.56 -5.99
C GLY A 34 16.93 -5.13 -6.28
N ILE A 35 16.30 -4.89 -7.44
CA ILE A 35 15.72 -3.58 -7.78
C ILE A 35 14.58 -3.22 -6.81
N SER A 36 13.72 -4.18 -6.45
CA SER A 36 12.64 -3.97 -5.47
C SER A 36 13.19 -3.66 -4.07
N GLU A 37 14.23 -4.38 -3.65
CA GLU A 37 14.90 -4.17 -2.36
C GLU A 37 15.56 -2.79 -2.29
N PHE A 38 16.24 -2.36 -3.36
CA PHE A 38 16.77 -1.00 -3.43
C PHE A 38 15.66 0.05 -3.32
N ALA A 39 14.56 -0.12 -4.06
CA ALA A 39 13.44 0.81 -4.02
C ALA A 39 12.84 0.93 -2.61
N ILE A 40 12.56 -0.20 -1.95
CA ILE A 40 11.90 -0.25 -0.63
C ILE A 40 12.85 0.15 0.51
N ASN A 41 14.12 -0.27 0.46
CA ASN A 41 15.04 -0.15 1.59
C ASN A 41 15.94 1.09 1.51
N VAL A 42 16.05 1.73 0.34
CA VAL A 42 16.91 2.92 0.14
C VAL A 42 16.12 4.10 -0.42
N ALA A 43 15.53 3.96 -1.61
CA ALA A 43 14.96 5.10 -2.32
C ALA A 43 13.68 5.65 -1.67
N MET A 44 12.72 4.79 -1.33
CA MET A 44 11.46 5.20 -0.70
C MET A 44 11.62 5.76 0.73
N PRO A 45 12.47 5.20 1.61
CA PRO A 45 12.78 5.81 2.89
C PRO A 45 13.32 7.24 2.75
N LEU A 46 14.21 7.47 1.79
CA LEU A 46 14.77 8.80 1.52
C LEU A 46 13.71 9.74 0.95
N LEU A 47 12.84 9.26 0.07
CA LEU A 47 11.70 10.02 -0.44
C LEU A 47 10.72 10.42 0.68
N LEU A 48 10.41 9.51 1.60
CA LEU A 48 9.56 9.78 2.76
C LEU A 48 10.24 10.76 3.73
N PHE A 49 11.54 10.58 3.99
CA PHE A 49 12.34 11.51 4.79
C PHE A 49 12.30 12.92 4.20
N GLN A 50 12.62 13.04 2.91
CA GLN A 50 12.64 14.29 2.16
C GLN A 50 11.28 15.01 2.25
N THR A 51 10.20 14.25 2.10
CA THR A 51 8.83 14.79 2.14
C THR A 51 8.46 15.24 3.55
N MET A 52 8.79 14.46 4.59
CA MET A 52 8.53 14.87 5.97
C MET A 52 9.28 16.16 6.34
N VAL A 53 10.50 16.35 5.81
CA VAL A 53 11.29 17.57 6.03
C VAL A 53 10.73 18.78 5.25
N LYS A 54 10.42 18.61 3.97
CA LYS A 54 10.12 19.72 3.05
C LYS A 54 8.64 20.13 3.03
N SER A 55 7.71 19.22 3.29
CA SER A 55 6.29 19.46 3.05
C SER A 55 5.67 20.37 4.10
N ASP A 56 4.96 21.39 3.65
CA ASP A 56 4.11 22.18 4.52
C ASP A 56 2.72 21.52 4.57
N PHE A 57 2.40 20.81 5.66
CA PHE A 57 1.14 20.06 5.79
C PHE A 57 -0.08 20.97 6.03
N HIS A 58 0.07 22.28 5.86
CA HIS A 58 -1.00 23.27 5.97
C HIS A 58 -2.16 22.94 5.02
N GLY A 59 -3.37 22.86 5.58
CA GLY A 59 -4.59 22.57 4.82
C GLY A 59 -4.91 21.08 4.63
N VAL A 60 -4.02 20.16 5.02
CA VAL A 60 -4.38 18.74 5.10
C VAL A 60 -5.04 18.49 6.46
N ALA A 61 -6.30 18.07 6.47
CA ALA A 61 -6.99 17.65 7.69
C ALA A 61 -6.63 16.16 7.97
N PRO A 62 -5.64 15.85 8.83
CA PRO A 62 -5.09 14.50 8.93
C PRO A 62 -6.06 13.56 9.63
N TRP A 63 -6.76 14.05 10.67
CA TRP A 63 -7.70 13.25 11.44
C TRP A 63 -8.91 12.80 10.62
N PRO A 64 -9.61 13.67 9.86
CA PRO A 64 -10.64 13.21 8.93
C PRO A 64 -10.11 12.21 7.91
N LEU A 65 -8.93 12.46 7.32
CA LEU A 65 -8.30 11.56 6.34
C LEU A 65 -8.09 10.17 6.92
N TRP A 66 -7.46 10.08 8.09
CA TRP A 66 -7.22 8.82 8.78
C TRP A 66 -8.53 8.15 9.19
N GLY A 67 -9.48 8.90 9.75
CA GLY A 67 -10.79 8.38 10.13
C GLY A 67 -11.53 7.75 8.96
N ALA A 68 -11.65 8.46 7.84
CA ALA A 68 -12.30 7.96 6.63
C ALA A 68 -11.60 6.69 6.10
N TYR A 69 -10.27 6.71 5.99
CA TYR A 69 -9.52 5.61 5.42
C TYR A 69 -9.54 4.36 6.32
N PHE A 70 -9.28 4.51 7.62
CA PHE A 70 -9.22 3.37 8.53
C PHE A 70 -10.59 2.81 8.88
N THR A 71 -11.66 3.62 8.87
CA THR A 71 -13.03 3.09 8.98
C THR A 71 -13.38 2.25 7.75
N ALA A 72 -13.03 2.72 6.53
CA ALA A 72 -13.22 1.91 5.32
C ALA A 72 -12.38 0.62 5.33
N VAL A 73 -11.15 0.67 5.83
CA VAL A 73 -10.31 -0.51 6.06
C VAL A 73 -11.01 -1.50 6.98
N ALA A 74 -11.49 -1.05 8.14
CA ALA A 74 -12.12 -1.91 9.15
C ALA A 74 -13.39 -2.57 8.60
N MET A 75 -14.24 -1.81 7.91
CA MET A 75 -15.45 -2.33 7.26
C MET A 75 -15.13 -3.33 6.16
N THR A 76 -14.14 -3.03 5.31
CA THR A 76 -13.75 -3.94 4.23
C THR A 76 -13.11 -5.21 4.77
N TRP A 77 -12.28 -5.10 5.81
CA TRP A 77 -11.71 -6.25 6.50
C TRP A 77 -12.82 -7.14 7.05
N ALA A 78 -13.79 -6.57 7.76
CA ALA A 78 -14.92 -7.32 8.31
C ALA A 78 -15.70 -8.03 7.19
N ALA A 79 -15.95 -7.35 6.07
CA ALA A 79 -16.58 -7.96 4.90
C ALA A 79 -15.75 -9.13 4.35
N GLY A 80 -14.43 -8.96 4.15
CA GLY A 80 -13.55 -10.03 3.66
C GLY A 80 -13.49 -11.24 4.60
N HIS A 81 -13.48 -11.00 5.90
CA HIS A 81 -13.55 -12.04 6.92
C HIS A 81 -14.88 -12.82 6.85
N LEU A 82 -16.00 -12.11 6.79
CA LEU A 82 -17.33 -12.71 6.70
C LEU A 82 -17.54 -13.47 5.39
N VAL A 83 -17.11 -12.92 4.26
CA VAL A 83 -17.17 -13.61 2.96
C VAL A 83 -16.38 -14.92 3.03
N THR A 84 -15.17 -14.87 3.60
CA THR A 84 -14.32 -16.07 3.68
C THR A 84 -14.90 -17.13 4.61
N THR A 85 -15.42 -16.74 5.77
CA THR A 85 -15.93 -17.68 6.79
C THR A 85 -17.37 -18.13 6.55
N ARG A 86 -18.28 -17.20 6.23
CA ARG A 86 -19.73 -17.46 6.12
C ARG A 86 -20.17 -17.89 4.73
N ILE A 87 -19.58 -17.34 3.67
CA ILE A 87 -19.97 -17.70 2.29
C ILE A 87 -19.16 -18.90 1.80
N PHE A 88 -17.86 -18.93 2.09
CA PHE A 88 -16.96 -19.99 1.63
C PHE A 88 -16.63 -21.04 2.70
N GLY A 89 -17.22 -20.96 3.90
CA GLY A 89 -17.14 -22.00 4.92
C GLY A 89 -15.73 -22.24 5.50
N ARG A 90 -14.85 -21.25 5.42
CA ARG A 90 -13.46 -21.36 5.90
C ARG A 90 -13.34 -21.10 7.40
N ASP A 91 -12.25 -21.55 8.00
CA ASP A 91 -11.94 -21.32 9.41
C ASP A 91 -11.62 -19.84 9.70
N ALA A 92 -11.66 -19.46 10.99
CA ALA A 92 -11.44 -18.08 11.42
C ALA A 92 -10.07 -17.53 10.98
N ARG A 93 -9.02 -18.38 10.94
CA ARG A 93 -7.68 -17.97 10.51
C ARG A 93 -7.65 -17.63 9.02
N ALA A 94 -8.28 -18.44 8.18
CA ALA A 94 -8.47 -18.08 6.77
C ALA A 94 -9.35 -16.83 6.61
N GLY A 95 -10.33 -16.63 7.50
CA GLY A 95 -11.09 -15.39 7.59
C GLY A 95 -10.22 -14.14 7.81
N ILE A 96 -9.24 -14.21 8.71
CA ILE A 96 -8.28 -13.11 8.94
C ILE A 96 -7.47 -12.84 7.68
N VAL A 97 -6.96 -13.90 7.03
CA VAL A 97 -6.25 -13.78 5.76
C VAL A 97 -7.14 -13.12 4.70
N GLY A 98 -8.42 -13.48 4.62
CA GLY A 98 -9.37 -12.86 3.71
C GLY A 98 -9.61 -11.38 4.01
N GLY A 99 -9.79 -11.02 5.28
CA GLY A 99 -9.97 -9.63 5.72
C GLY A 99 -8.75 -8.74 5.39
N VAL A 100 -7.54 -9.22 5.71
CA VAL A 100 -6.28 -8.55 5.35
C VAL A 100 -6.15 -8.43 3.83
N SER A 101 -6.39 -9.51 3.10
CA SER A 101 -6.30 -9.53 1.63
C SER A 101 -7.30 -8.57 0.99
N SER A 102 -8.44 -8.28 1.62
CA SER A 102 -9.43 -7.35 1.10
C SER A 102 -9.21 -5.88 1.49
N SER A 103 -8.33 -5.58 2.46
CA SER A 103 -8.20 -4.23 3.04
C SER A 103 -6.78 -3.65 3.05
N PHE A 104 -5.74 -4.48 2.91
CA PHE A 104 -4.34 -4.04 2.92
C PHE A 104 -3.88 -3.64 1.51
N SER A 105 -4.08 -2.36 1.16
CA SER A 105 -3.58 -1.76 -0.10
C SER A 105 -2.05 -1.85 -0.24
N ASN A 106 -1.58 -2.06 -1.47
CA ASN A 106 -0.17 -1.93 -1.82
C ASN A 106 0.22 -0.44 -1.96
N VAL A 107 0.24 0.28 -0.83
CA VAL A 107 0.47 1.72 -0.83
C VAL A 107 1.91 2.06 -1.23
N VAL A 108 2.87 1.21 -0.88
CA VAL A 108 4.30 1.50 -1.03
C VAL A 108 4.81 1.21 -2.43
N LEU A 109 4.66 -0.03 -2.92
CA LEU A 109 5.20 -0.40 -4.24
C LEU A 109 4.35 0.15 -5.38
N LEU A 110 3.03 0.27 -5.18
CA LEU A 110 2.06 0.68 -6.19
C LEU A 110 1.57 2.11 -5.95
N GLY A 111 1.12 2.42 -4.74
CA GLY A 111 0.53 3.72 -4.41
C GLY A 111 1.50 4.90 -4.56
N ILE A 112 2.72 4.81 -4.01
CA ILE A 112 3.74 5.88 -4.08
C ILE A 112 3.98 6.33 -5.52
N PRO A 113 4.43 5.47 -6.43
CA PRO A 113 4.72 5.93 -7.78
C PRO A 113 3.47 6.34 -8.55
N PHE A 114 2.33 5.71 -8.31
CA PHE A 114 1.08 6.07 -8.97
C PHE A 114 0.63 7.49 -8.58
N ILE A 115 0.61 7.79 -7.27
CA ILE A 115 0.22 9.11 -6.75
C ILE A 115 1.23 10.18 -7.17
N LEU A 116 2.53 9.88 -7.13
CA LEU A 116 3.57 10.79 -7.64
C LEU A 116 3.38 11.11 -9.12
N GLY A 117 3.08 10.09 -9.94
CA GLY A 117 2.78 10.29 -11.34
C GLY A 117 1.57 11.21 -11.53
N VAL A 118 0.42 10.80 -10.98
CA VAL A 118 -0.91 11.41 -11.23
C VAL A 118 -1.10 12.76 -10.56
N PHE A 119 -0.67 12.91 -9.31
CA PHE A 119 -0.96 14.08 -8.48
C PHE A 119 0.31 14.85 -8.07
N GLY A 120 1.48 14.43 -8.57
CA GLY A 120 2.76 15.10 -8.31
C GLY A 120 3.18 15.06 -6.85
N SER A 121 4.11 15.96 -6.51
CA SER A 121 4.62 16.11 -5.14
C SER A 121 3.51 16.42 -4.14
N ARG A 122 2.57 17.32 -4.47
CA ARG A 122 1.45 17.69 -3.58
C ARG A 122 0.57 16.50 -3.20
N GLY A 123 0.25 15.62 -4.15
CA GLY A 123 -0.49 14.40 -3.85
C GLY A 123 0.33 13.44 -2.99
N PHE A 124 1.65 13.41 -3.20
CA PHE A 124 2.56 12.60 -2.41
C PHE A 124 2.68 13.07 -0.95
N GLU A 125 2.54 14.36 -0.65
CA GLU A 125 2.51 14.87 0.74
C GLU A 125 1.33 14.28 1.51
N VAL A 126 0.14 14.29 0.91
CA VAL A 126 -1.06 13.66 1.47
C VAL A 126 -0.85 12.16 1.64
N LEU A 127 -0.30 11.49 0.62
CA LEU A 127 0.01 10.07 0.70
C LEU A 127 0.96 9.77 1.87
N SER A 128 1.98 10.59 2.05
CA SER A 128 3.00 10.39 3.08
C SER A 128 2.42 10.50 4.49
N LEU A 129 1.45 11.39 4.71
CA LEU A 129 0.66 11.45 5.95
C LEU A 129 -0.23 10.22 6.16
N LEU A 130 -0.76 9.65 5.09
CA LEU A 130 -1.53 8.40 5.20
C LEU A 130 -0.60 7.22 5.50
N VAL A 131 0.54 7.14 4.81
CA VAL A 131 1.55 6.06 4.96
C VAL A 131 2.13 6.05 6.38
N SER A 132 2.36 7.22 6.99
CA SER A 132 2.93 7.34 8.34
C SER A 132 2.09 6.67 9.41
N VAL A 133 0.77 6.62 9.24
CA VAL A 133 -0.15 5.91 10.14
C VAL A 133 -0.49 4.52 9.59
N HIS A 134 -0.61 4.37 8.27
CA HIS A 134 -0.98 3.10 7.64
C HIS A 134 -0.01 1.97 7.95
N LEU A 135 1.30 2.20 7.82
CA LEU A 135 2.30 1.16 8.05
C LEU A 135 2.29 0.68 9.52
N PRO A 136 2.40 1.56 10.54
CA PRO A 136 2.29 1.14 11.94
C PRO A 136 0.95 0.47 12.28
N THR A 137 -0.18 1.03 11.82
CA THR A 137 -1.51 0.50 12.15
C THR A 137 -1.70 -0.90 11.57
N MET A 138 -1.36 -1.10 10.30
CA MET A 138 -1.48 -2.42 9.68
C MET A 138 -0.50 -3.44 10.27
N MET A 139 0.71 -3.00 10.62
CA MET A 139 1.69 -3.84 11.32
C MET A 139 1.17 -4.28 12.69
N MET A 140 0.63 -3.34 13.49
CA MET A 140 0.05 -3.62 14.80
C MET A 140 -1.14 -4.58 14.67
N ALA A 141 -2.06 -4.33 13.74
CA ALA A 141 -3.19 -5.21 13.48
C ALA A 141 -2.73 -6.64 13.13
N SER A 142 -1.67 -6.76 12.32
CA SER A 142 -1.10 -8.06 11.95
C SER A 142 -0.49 -8.81 13.14
N ILE A 143 0.25 -8.10 14.00
CA ILE A 143 0.86 -8.68 15.22
C ILE A 143 -0.21 -9.14 16.20
N ILE A 144 -1.23 -8.30 16.46
CA ILE A 144 -2.34 -8.62 17.35
C ILE A 144 -3.08 -9.86 16.86
N MET A 145 -3.42 -9.89 15.57
CA MET A 145 -4.10 -11.04 14.97
C MET A 145 -3.25 -12.31 15.06
N PHE A 146 -1.92 -12.20 14.86
CA PHE A 146 -1.02 -13.35 14.97
C PHE A 146 -0.94 -13.89 16.39
N GLU A 147 -0.85 -13.00 17.39
CA GLU A 147 -0.80 -13.41 18.80
C GLU A 147 -2.10 -14.09 19.24
N ILE A 148 -3.26 -13.57 18.80
CA ILE A 148 -4.57 -14.12 19.18
C ILE A 148 -4.87 -15.44 18.46
N PHE A 149 -4.62 -15.50 17.14
CA PHE A 149 -5.13 -16.60 16.30
C PHE A 149 -4.04 -17.52 15.75
N GLY A 150 -2.78 -17.08 15.67
CA GLY A 150 -1.68 -17.83 15.05
C GLY A 150 -1.08 -18.89 15.97
N ARG A 151 -1.04 -18.64 17.28
CA ARG A 151 -0.43 -19.54 18.27
C ARG A 151 -1.40 -20.60 18.77
N GLY A 152 -1.85 -21.50 17.89
CA GLY A 152 -2.37 -22.82 18.32
C GLY A 152 -3.48 -22.90 19.38
N GLY A 153 -4.19 -21.82 19.72
CA GLY A 153 -5.32 -21.81 20.66
C GLY A 153 -4.98 -21.96 22.16
N SER A 154 -3.74 -22.32 22.52
CA SER A 154 -3.41 -22.75 23.89
C SER A 154 -2.43 -21.85 24.66
N GLU A 155 -1.82 -20.84 24.02
CA GLU A 155 -0.98 -19.87 24.73
C GLU A 155 -1.77 -18.61 25.09
N PRO A 156 -1.70 -18.11 26.33
CA PRO A 156 -2.31 -16.83 26.70
C PRO A 156 -1.65 -15.68 25.93
N VAL A 157 -2.47 -14.73 25.50
CA VAL A 157 -2.00 -13.50 24.84
C VAL A 157 -1.11 -12.72 25.81
N HIS A 158 0.13 -12.41 25.41
CA HIS A 158 1.05 -11.64 26.24
C HIS A 158 1.20 -10.20 25.71
N PRO A 159 0.59 -9.18 26.37
CA PRO A 159 0.65 -7.80 25.91
C PRO A 159 2.09 -7.27 25.75
N LEU A 160 3.00 -7.67 26.66
CA LEU A 160 4.42 -7.32 26.58
C LEU A 160 5.09 -7.83 25.30
N ARG A 161 4.76 -9.05 24.83
CA ARG A 161 5.31 -9.60 23.58
C ARG A 161 4.77 -8.85 22.37
N ILE A 162 3.50 -8.47 22.38
CA ILE A 162 2.89 -7.63 21.33
C ILE A 162 3.62 -6.29 21.24
N VAL A 163 3.81 -5.60 22.37
CA VAL A 163 4.50 -4.31 22.40
C VAL A 163 5.96 -4.45 21.97
N GLN A 164 6.69 -5.45 22.48
CA GLN A 164 8.10 -5.67 22.12
C GLN A 164 8.27 -6.00 20.63
N SER A 165 7.43 -6.87 20.08
CA SER A 165 7.46 -7.21 18.65
C SER A 165 7.07 -6.04 17.76
N PHE A 166 6.10 -5.24 18.20
CA PHE A 166 5.71 -4.00 17.52
C PHE A 166 6.85 -3.00 17.50
N LEU A 167 7.43 -2.65 18.66
CA LEU A 167 8.54 -1.70 18.74
C LEU A 167 9.75 -2.17 17.94
N ARG A 168 10.11 -3.46 18.03
CA ARG A 168 11.20 -4.02 17.22
C ARG A 168 10.92 -3.82 15.73
N ARG A 169 9.74 -4.23 15.23
CA ARG A 169 9.41 -4.11 13.81
C ARG A 169 9.29 -2.64 13.37
N LEU A 170 8.78 -1.77 14.24
CA LEU A 170 8.64 -0.33 14.02
C LEU A 170 10.00 0.31 13.77
N PHE A 171 10.97 0.07 14.65
CA PHE A 171 12.30 0.67 14.57
C PHE A 171 13.27 -0.05 13.62
N THR A 172 12.90 -1.21 13.08
CA THR A 172 13.66 -1.88 12.01
C THR A 172 13.11 -1.62 10.61
N ASN A 173 11.92 -1.05 10.48
CA ASN A 173 11.31 -0.82 9.17
C ASN A 173 11.89 0.44 8.53
N PRO A 174 12.58 0.33 7.37
CA PRO A 174 13.30 1.46 6.77
C PRO A 174 12.39 2.61 6.38
N LEU A 175 11.15 2.34 5.96
CA LEU A 175 10.17 3.38 5.61
C LEU A 175 9.76 4.19 6.85
N ILE A 176 9.55 3.49 7.97
CA ILE A 176 9.18 4.13 9.24
C ILE A 176 10.37 4.94 9.78
N ILE A 177 11.59 4.40 9.68
CA ILE A 177 12.82 5.13 10.01
C ILE A 177 12.92 6.41 9.18
N GLY A 178 12.68 6.34 7.86
CA GLY A 178 12.68 7.51 6.98
C GLY A 178 11.69 8.59 7.42
N ILE A 179 10.45 8.19 7.74
CA ILE A 179 9.40 9.09 8.24
C ILE A 179 9.80 9.73 9.57
N LEU A 180 10.22 8.92 10.55
CA LEU A 180 10.58 9.39 11.89
C LEU A 180 11.81 10.28 11.86
N ALA A 181 12.83 9.94 11.08
CA ALA A 181 14.02 10.75 10.91
C ALA A 181 13.71 12.09 10.24
N GLY A 182 12.83 12.09 9.23
CA GLY A 182 12.43 13.32 8.55
C GLY A 182 11.61 14.25 9.45
N LEU A 183 10.69 13.68 10.24
CA LEU A 183 9.94 14.43 11.25
C LEU A 183 10.86 14.98 12.35
N ALA A 184 11.78 14.15 12.87
CA ALA A 184 12.75 14.57 13.89
C ALA A 184 13.65 15.71 13.38
N TRP A 185 14.11 15.62 12.13
CA TRP A 185 14.91 16.70 11.53
C TRP A 185 14.09 17.98 11.38
N ARG A 186 12.85 17.88 10.91
CA ARG A 186 11.96 19.04 10.79
C ARG A 186 11.75 19.77 12.12
N LEU A 187 11.63 19.04 13.23
CA LEU A 187 11.47 19.63 14.56
C LEU A 187 12.67 20.48 15.00
N THR A 188 13.86 20.25 14.43
CA THR A 188 15.03 21.09 14.71
C THR A 188 14.93 22.49 14.10
N GLY A 189 14.09 22.68 13.08
CA GLY A 189 14.01 23.91 12.29
C GLY A 189 15.25 24.21 11.43
N ALA A 190 16.27 23.35 11.46
CA ALA A 190 17.52 23.57 10.74
C ALA A 190 17.41 23.15 9.26
N PRO A 191 17.91 23.96 8.31
CA PRO A 191 18.00 23.54 6.92
C PRO A 191 18.95 22.35 6.78
N LEU A 192 18.62 21.39 5.91
CA LEU A 192 19.57 20.33 5.60
C LEU A 192 20.83 20.91 4.93
N PRO A 193 22.03 20.43 5.27
CA PRO A 193 23.24 20.78 4.54
C PRO A 193 23.11 20.48 3.04
N ASN A 194 23.74 21.30 2.19
CA ASN A 194 23.62 21.18 0.73
C ASN A 194 24.01 19.79 0.19
N LEU A 195 25.07 19.18 0.74
CA LEU A 195 25.49 17.84 0.34
C LEU A 195 24.43 16.78 0.69
N ALA A 196 23.90 16.82 1.91
CA ALA A 196 22.87 15.89 2.36
C ALA A 196 21.59 16.04 1.54
N THR A 197 21.17 17.28 1.26
CA THR A 197 20.03 17.56 0.38
C THR A 197 20.22 16.95 -1.00
N ARG A 198 21.37 17.17 -1.64
CA ARG A 198 21.64 16.62 -2.98
C ARG A 198 21.63 15.08 -2.99
N LEU A 199 22.21 14.44 -1.98
CA LEU A 199 22.23 12.97 -1.89
C LEU A 199 20.82 12.40 -1.69
N VAL A 200 20.05 12.98 -0.75
CA VAL A 200 18.68 12.57 -0.47
C VAL A 200 17.81 12.77 -1.71
N ASP A 201 17.87 13.94 -2.34
CA ASP A 201 17.05 14.27 -3.50
C ASP A 201 17.35 13.33 -4.68
N THR A 202 18.62 13.13 -5.00
CA THR A 202 19.03 12.25 -6.11
C THR A 202 18.51 10.82 -5.92
N LEU A 203 18.58 10.27 -4.71
CA LEU A 203 18.10 8.91 -4.44
C LEU A 203 16.58 8.83 -4.34
N ALA A 204 15.94 9.83 -3.73
CA ALA A 204 14.49 9.94 -3.62
C ALA A 204 13.81 10.01 -4.99
N ASP A 205 14.39 10.76 -5.92
CA ASP A 205 13.85 10.93 -7.28
C ASP A 205 13.85 9.61 -8.08
N THR A 206 14.70 8.65 -7.72
CA THR A 206 14.68 7.30 -8.34
C THR A 206 13.52 6.43 -7.84
N ALA A 207 12.95 6.71 -6.66
CA ALA A 207 12.01 5.82 -5.99
C ALA A 207 10.79 5.50 -6.84
N GLY A 208 10.18 6.51 -7.47
CA GLY A 208 8.99 6.35 -8.31
C GLY A 208 9.25 5.45 -9.54
N PRO A 209 10.17 5.83 -10.44
CA PRO A 209 10.47 5.06 -11.64
C PRO A 209 10.95 3.63 -11.35
N VAL A 210 11.85 3.46 -10.36
CA VAL A 210 12.41 2.16 -10.01
C VAL A 210 11.32 1.24 -9.44
N ALA A 211 10.40 1.75 -8.61
CA ALA A 211 9.30 0.97 -8.06
C ALA A 211 8.33 0.47 -9.13
N LEU A 212 7.94 1.33 -10.09
CA LEU A 212 7.06 0.95 -11.20
C LEU A 212 7.69 -0.13 -12.08
N PHE A 213 8.97 0.04 -12.40
CA PHE A 213 9.71 -0.91 -13.21
C PHE A 213 9.86 -2.26 -12.48
N ALA A 214 10.25 -2.24 -11.19
CA ALA A 214 10.40 -3.44 -10.37
C ALA A 214 9.08 -4.21 -10.21
N MET A 215 7.98 -3.49 -10.05
CA MET A 215 6.64 -4.06 -10.01
C MET A 215 6.29 -4.78 -11.30
N GLY A 216 6.52 -4.15 -12.47
CA GLY A 216 6.31 -4.78 -13.77
C GLY A 216 7.08 -6.11 -13.91
N LEU A 217 8.33 -6.11 -13.46
CA LEU A 217 9.19 -7.30 -13.45
C LEU A 217 8.67 -8.39 -12.50
N SER A 218 8.05 -8.01 -11.38
CA SER A 218 7.49 -8.94 -10.39
C SER A 218 6.20 -9.65 -10.83
N LEU A 219 5.47 -9.11 -11.82
CA LEU A 219 4.20 -9.68 -12.29
C LEU A 219 4.34 -11.12 -12.85
N ARG A 220 5.54 -11.52 -13.28
CA ARG A 220 5.83 -12.88 -13.76
C ARG A 220 5.86 -13.93 -12.64
N ARG A 221 5.95 -13.50 -11.36
CA ARG A 221 6.22 -14.40 -10.23
C ARG A 221 4.99 -15.17 -9.73
N PHE A 222 3.79 -14.63 -9.90
CA PHE A 222 2.59 -15.18 -9.27
C PHE A 222 1.74 -15.95 -10.28
N GLY A 223 1.58 -17.26 -10.05
CA GLY A 223 0.63 -18.11 -10.79
C GLY A 223 -0.75 -18.12 -10.12
N ILE A 224 -1.76 -18.61 -10.85
CA ILE A 224 -3.10 -18.87 -10.31
C ILE A 224 -3.21 -20.37 -10.04
N SER A 225 -3.48 -20.78 -8.79
CA SER A 225 -3.74 -22.19 -8.47
C SER A 225 -4.71 -22.37 -7.29
N GLY A 226 -5.79 -23.13 -7.51
CA GLY A 226 -6.83 -23.41 -6.49
C GLY A 226 -7.62 -22.16 -6.02
N ASN A 227 -8.64 -22.30 -5.18
CA ASN A 227 -9.28 -21.18 -4.44
C ASN A 227 -9.66 -19.89 -5.23
N VAL A 228 -9.94 -19.99 -6.53
CA VAL A 228 -10.16 -18.84 -7.40
C VAL A 228 -11.43 -18.06 -7.04
N ARG A 229 -12.53 -18.76 -6.69
CA ARG A 229 -13.82 -18.11 -6.35
C ARG A 229 -13.71 -17.22 -5.10
N PRO A 230 -13.18 -17.68 -3.95
CA PRO A 230 -12.96 -16.79 -2.81
C PRO A 230 -11.97 -15.66 -3.12
N ALA A 231 -10.90 -15.93 -3.87
CA ALA A 231 -9.94 -14.91 -4.26
C ALA A 231 -10.54 -13.81 -5.13
N LEU A 232 -11.43 -14.17 -6.06
CA LEU A 232 -12.18 -13.22 -6.90
C LEU A 232 -13.11 -12.35 -6.06
N ALA A 233 -13.87 -12.95 -5.13
CA ALA A 233 -14.75 -12.20 -4.24
C ALA A 233 -13.97 -11.17 -3.40
N LEU A 234 -12.84 -11.58 -2.82
CA LEU A 234 -11.97 -10.66 -2.08
C LEU A 234 -11.34 -9.57 -2.95
N SER A 235 -11.03 -9.89 -4.22
CA SER A 235 -10.56 -8.91 -5.20
C SER A 235 -11.62 -7.85 -5.49
N VAL A 236 -12.89 -8.25 -5.63
CA VAL A 236 -14.00 -7.30 -5.80
C VAL A 236 -14.16 -6.41 -4.57
N LEU A 237 -14.09 -6.97 -3.35
CA LEU A 237 -14.12 -6.16 -2.13
C LEU A 237 -12.97 -5.16 -2.10
N LYS A 238 -11.76 -5.58 -2.44
CA LYS A 238 -10.59 -4.69 -2.43
C LYS A 238 -10.69 -3.58 -3.47
N LEU A 239 -11.05 -3.94 -4.70
CA LEU A 239 -11.00 -3.04 -5.85
C LEU A 239 -12.24 -2.17 -6.00
N PHE A 240 -13.37 -2.53 -5.38
CA PHE A 240 -14.60 -1.75 -5.46
C PHE A 240 -15.13 -1.32 -4.09
N LEU A 241 -15.31 -2.23 -3.14
CA LEU A 241 -15.91 -1.88 -1.85
C LEU A 241 -15.02 -0.89 -1.08
N MET A 242 -13.73 -1.18 -0.94
CA MET A 242 -12.81 -0.31 -0.19
C MET A 242 -12.75 1.13 -0.74
N PRO A 243 -12.43 1.37 -2.03
CA PRO A 243 -12.42 2.72 -2.58
C PRO A 243 -13.81 3.38 -2.57
N ALA A 244 -14.90 2.64 -2.74
CA ALA A 244 -16.26 3.19 -2.62
C ALA A 244 -16.55 3.70 -1.21
N LEU A 245 -16.19 2.94 -0.18
CA LEU A 245 -16.34 3.36 1.22
C LEU A 245 -15.50 4.60 1.52
N VAL A 246 -14.25 4.63 1.07
CA VAL A 246 -13.41 5.82 1.21
C VAL A 246 -14.03 7.01 0.49
N LEU A 247 -14.51 6.85 -0.75
CA LEU A 247 -15.19 7.90 -1.51
C LEU A 247 -16.37 8.49 -0.74
N VAL A 248 -17.23 7.63 -0.18
CA VAL A 248 -18.38 8.05 0.62
C VAL A 248 -17.92 8.84 1.85
N PHE A 249 -16.95 8.34 2.61
CA PHE A 249 -16.51 9.03 3.82
C PHE A 249 -15.80 10.36 3.54
N VAL A 250 -14.93 10.43 2.53
CA VAL A 250 -14.24 11.69 2.20
C VAL A 250 -15.21 12.73 1.63
N TRP A 251 -16.26 12.29 0.92
CA TRP A 251 -17.33 13.15 0.44
C TRP A 251 -18.20 13.67 1.59
N LEU A 252 -18.65 12.80 2.51
CA LEU A 252 -19.44 13.18 3.68
C LEU A 252 -18.70 14.13 4.62
N LEU A 253 -17.38 13.98 4.73
CA LEU A 253 -16.53 14.84 5.56
C LEU A 253 -16.11 16.14 4.86
N GLY A 254 -16.54 16.37 3.62
CA GLY A 254 -16.23 17.59 2.87
C GLY A 254 -14.73 17.82 2.67
N MET A 255 -13.96 16.74 2.44
CA MET A 255 -12.50 16.85 2.36
C MET A 255 -12.02 17.71 1.19
N PRO A 256 -10.85 18.37 1.33
CA PRO A 256 -10.21 19.06 0.23
C PRO A 256 -10.07 18.15 -1.00
N PRO A 257 -10.35 18.63 -2.22
CA PRO A 257 -10.38 17.81 -3.43
C PRO A 257 -9.16 16.93 -3.66
N LEU A 258 -7.96 17.47 -3.47
CA LEU A 258 -6.71 16.71 -3.63
C LEU A 258 -6.61 15.60 -2.58
N THR A 259 -6.94 15.88 -1.33
CA THR A 259 -6.91 14.91 -0.23
C THR A 259 -7.89 13.76 -0.47
N ALA A 260 -9.11 14.08 -0.92
CA ALA A 260 -10.12 13.10 -1.28
C ALA A 260 -9.68 12.21 -2.45
N LYS A 261 -9.17 12.81 -3.54
CA LYS A 261 -8.64 12.08 -4.71
C LYS A 261 -7.54 11.09 -4.29
N VAL A 262 -6.54 11.55 -3.52
CA VAL A 262 -5.44 10.70 -3.06
C VAL A 262 -5.96 9.56 -2.18
N ALA A 263 -6.82 9.84 -1.21
CA ALA A 263 -7.35 8.81 -0.30
C ALA A 263 -8.07 7.68 -1.05
N VAL A 264 -8.94 8.03 -2.00
CA VAL A 264 -9.69 7.05 -2.81
C VAL A 264 -8.73 6.27 -3.72
N MET A 265 -7.77 6.94 -4.36
CA MET A 265 -6.82 6.25 -5.24
C MET A 265 -5.91 5.28 -4.48
N VAL A 266 -5.48 5.63 -3.26
CA VAL A 266 -4.74 4.72 -2.38
C VAL A 266 -5.58 3.51 -1.98
N ALA A 267 -6.88 3.72 -1.72
CA ALA A 267 -7.81 2.64 -1.44
C ALA A 267 -8.09 1.75 -2.67
N ALA A 268 -8.00 2.31 -3.87
CA ALA A 268 -8.18 1.58 -5.14
C ALA A 268 -6.97 0.70 -5.52
N MET A 269 -5.80 0.90 -4.90
CA MET A 269 -4.62 0.06 -5.14
C MET A 269 -4.92 -1.40 -4.80
N PRO A 270 -4.46 -2.39 -5.58
CA PRO A 270 -4.63 -3.80 -5.25
C PRO A 270 -3.83 -4.15 -3.99
N SER A 271 -4.08 -5.34 -3.46
CA SER A 271 -3.45 -5.79 -2.21
C SER A 271 -1.95 -6.04 -2.38
N GLY A 272 -1.17 -5.70 -1.36
CA GLY A 272 0.27 -5.89 -1.37
C GLY A 272 0.69 -7.31 -0.94
N VAL A 273 1.98 -7.61 -1.10
CA VAL A 273 2.61 -8.89 -0.70
C VAL A 273 2.43 -9.18 0.81
N ASN A 274 2.16 -8.16 1.61
CA ASN A 274 1.92 -8.29 3.05
C ASN A 274 0.76 -9.24 3.39
N SER A 275 -0.30 -9.30 2.58
CA SER A 275 -1.41 -10.24 2.81
C SER A 275 -0.95 -11.70 2.67
N TYR A 276 -0.08 -11.98 1.70
CA TYR A 276 0.54 -13.29 1.51
C TYR A 276 1.52 -13.63 2.64
N LEU A 277 2.37 -12.69 3.07
CA LEU A 277 3.30 -12.92 4.18
C LEU A 277 2.55 -13.25 5.49
N ILE A 278 1.41 -12.61 5.71
CA ILE A 278 0.53 -12.90 6.83
C ILE A 278 -0.06 -14.31 6.70
N ALA A 279 -0.53 -14.70 5.51
CA ALA A 279 -1.00 -16.06 5.26
C ALA A 279 0.07 -17.15 5.51
N VAL A 280 1.32 -16.86 5.15
CA VAL A 280 2.48 -17.73 5.46
C VAL A 280 2.71 -17.81 6.97
N GLN A 281 2.71 -16.67 7.68
CA GLN A 281 2.86 -16.63 9.14
C GLN A 281 1.77 -17.43 9.85
N PHE A 282 0.52 -17.32 9.42
CA PHE A 282 -0.61 -18.08 9.98
C PHE A 282 -0.67 -19.55 9.54
N ASN A 283 0.20 -19.96 8.61
CA ASN A 283 0.19 -21.26 7.97
C ASN A 283 -1.20 -21.66 7.40
N THR A 284 -1.94 -20.69 6.86
CA THR A 284 -3.27 -20.91 6.25
C THR A 284 -3.55 -19.85 5.19
N GLY A 285 -4.41 -20.17 4.22
CA GLY A 285 -4.88 -19.18 3.23
C GLY A 285 -3.81 -18.67 2.24
N GLN A 286 -2.64 -19.30 2.13
CA GLN A 286 -1.55 -18.87 1.24
C GLN A 286 -1.99 -18.81 -0.23
N ALA A 287 -2.66 -19.86 -0.70
CA ALA A 287 -3.23 -19.90 -2.05
C ALA A 287 -4.33 -18.82 -2.23
N LEU A 288 -5.14 -18.57 -1.20
CA LEU A 288 -6.17 -17.54 -1.24
C LEU A 288 -5.56 -16.14 -1.40
N ALA A 289 -4.60 -15.79 -0.54
CA ALA A 289 -3.91 -14.51 -0.58
C ALA A 289 -3.11 -14.32 -1.88
N SER A 290 -2.39 -15.35 -2.32
CA SER A 290 -1.63 -15.32 -3.59
C SER A 290 -2.56 -15.11 -4.79
N ASN A 291 -3.64 -15.88 -4.91
CA ASN A 291 -4.56 -15.73 -6.05
C ASN A 291 -5.31 -14.41 -6.02
N GLN A 292 -5.72 -13.93 -4.83
CA GLN A 292 -6.35 -12.63 -4.68
C GLN A 292 -5.40 -11.53 -5.12
N MET A 293 -4.14 -11.58 -4.70
CA MET A 293 -3.13 -10.60 -5.10
C MET A 293 -2.90 -10.62 -6.62
N THR A 294 -2.76 -11.80 -7.24
CA THR A 294 -2.60 -11.93 -8.70
C THR A 294 -3.80 -11.35 -9.45
N LEU A 295 -5.02 -11.78 -9.08
CA LEU A 295 -6.26 -11.32 -9.71
C LEU A 295 -6.46 -9.82 -9.53
N ALA A 296 -6.31 -9.32 -8.30
CA ALA A 296 -6.48 -7.91 -8.01
C ALA A 296 -5.46 -7.06 -8.77
N THR A 297 -4.20 -7.51 -8.86
CA THR A 297 -3.16 -6.78 -9.60
C THR A 297 -3.43 -6.79 -11.10
N ALA A 298 -3.89 -7.90 -11.67
CA ALA A 298 -4.28 -7.96 -13.08
C ALA A 298 -5.46 -7.03 -13.39
N CYS A 299 -6.48 -7.00 -12.51
CA CYS A 299 -7.62 -6.11 -12.66
C CYS A 299 -7.31 -4.63 -12.33
N ALA A 300 -6.25 -4.38 -11.54
CA ALA A 300 -5.91 -3.04 -11.04
C ALA A 300 -5.71 -2.02 -12.15
N ALA A 301 -5.16 -2.41 -13.30
CA ALA A 301 -4.96 -1.48 -14.41
C ALA A 301 -6.28 -0.82 -14.85
N VAL A 302 -7.34 -1.63 -14.99
CA VAL A 302 -8.67 -1.15 -15.39
C VAL A 302 -9.39 -0.47 -14.24
N THR A 303 -9.40 -1.07 -13.05
CA THR A 303 -10.13 -0.51 -11.91
C THR A 303 -9.53 0.80 -11.42
N THR A 304 -8.20 0.94 -11.48
CA THR A 304 -7.53 2.20 -11.11
C THR A 304 -7.88 3.31 -12.10
N ALA A 305 -7.94 3.03 -13.39
CA ALA A 305 -8.38 4.02 -14.39
C ALA A 305 -9.85 4.42 -14.19
N PHE A 306 -10.72 3.47 -13.85
CA PHE A 306 -12.10 3.73 -13.48
C PHE A 306 -12.19 4.67 -12.26
N TRP A 307 -11.53 4.34 -11.15
CA TRP A 307 -11.55 5.16 -9.94
C TRP A 307 -10.93 6.53 -10.15
N LEU A 308 -9.88 6.64 -10.96
CA LEU A 308 -9.29 7.92 -11.33
C LEU A 308 -10.30 8.81 -12.04
N THR A 309 -11.07 8.25 -12.97
CA THR A 309 -12.15 8.98 -13.67
C THR A 309 -13.24 9.42 -12.69
N VAL A 310 -13.65 8.55 -11.77
CA VAL A 310 -14.66 8.85 -10.74
C VAL A 310 -14.20 9.99 -9.85
N VAL A 311 -12.97 9.97 -9.32
CA VAL A 311 -12.52 11.01 -8.39
C VAL A 311 -12.32 12.36 -9.07
N LEU A 312 -11.93 12.38 -10.35
CA LEU A 312 -11.84 13.61 -11.14
C LEU A 312 -13.23 14.17 -11.45
N TYR A 313 -14.22 13.31 -11.69
CA TYR A 313 -15.59 13.75 -11.89
C TYR A 313 -16.21 14.31 -10.59
N VAL A 314 -16.01 13.63 -9.47
CA VAL A 314 -16.63 14.00 -8.18
C VAL A 314 -15.96 15.22 -7.54
N PHE A 315 -14.64 15.37 -7.67
CA PHE A 315 -13.87 16.40 -6.97
C PHE A 315 -13.18 17.41 -7.90
N GLY A 316 -13.48 17.41 -9.21
CA GLY A 316 -12.84 18.27 -10.21
C GLY A 316 -11.37 17.99 -10.37
#